data_AF-A0A2W4RXH9-F1
#
_entry.id   AF-A0A2W4RXH9-F1
#
_cell.length_a   1.000
_cell.length_b   1.000
_cell.length_c   1.000
_cell.angle_alpha   90.00
_cell.angle_beta   90.00
_cell.angle_gamma   90.00
#
_symmetry.space_group_name_H-M   'P 1'
#
loop_
_entity.id
_entity.type
_entity.pdbx_description
1 polymer ?
#
loop_
_entity_poly.entity_id
_entity_poly.type
_entity_poly.pdbx_seq_one_letter_code
_entity_poly.pdbx_strand_id
1 'polypeptide(L)'
;MGRLHADGGNDQPMWRSVAMILMAASISTVADAQETCTRADFEAVVDNAAAALNELNAKHKPQFQEYLRQLKEKNGWDHDTFMREALPYVRDEQIAKYNQETADYLARISSLGEEGSTAVKPDCKLLDQVKEAMEGLVAVQRAKWNYMFEKIGRALAQEPQ
;
A
#
# COMPACT_ATOMS: atom_id res chain seq x y z
N MET A 1 29.74 39.80 37.93
CA MET A 1 30.37 40.62 36.87
C MET A 1 29.65 40.28 35.58
N GLY A 2 28.89 41.11 34.87
CA GLY A 2 28.65 42.55 34.92
C GLY A 2 28.47 43.05 33.49
N ARG A 3 27.38 43.81 33.23
CA ARG A 3 27.07 44.66 32.04
C ARG A 3 26.66 43.91 30.75
N LEU A 4 25.51 44.14 30.09
CA LEU A 4 24.86 45.36 29.54
C LEU A 4 25.72 46.15 28.53
N HIS A 5 25.14 46.39 27.35
CA HIS A 5 25.32 47.45 26.32
C HIS A 5 25.16 46.77 24.93
N ALA A 6 24.15 47.00 24.10
CA ALA A 6 23.48 48.21 23.59
C ALA A 6 24.35 49.11 22.69
N ASP A 7 23.72 49.54 21.59
CA ASP A 7 24.06 50.60 20.65
C ASP A 7 25.21 50.34 19.64
N GLY A 8 25.15 50.82 18.40
CA GLY A 8 24.31 51.88 17.85
C GLY A 8 24.45 51.98 16.33
N GLY A 9 23.46 52.61 15.71
CA GLY A 9 23.45 52.92 14.28
C GLY A 9 24.28 54.16 13.93
N ASN A 10 24.64 54.25 12.64
CA ASN A 10 24.99 55.44 11.84
C ASN A 10 25.69 54.92 10.57
N ASP A 11 25.61 55.45 9.37
CA ASP A 11 24.98 56.64 8.80
C ASP A 11 25.00 56.44 7.27
N GLN A 12 23.99 56.93 6.55
CA GLN A 12 24.01 56.97 5.08
C GLN A 12 25.01 58.02 4.56
N PRO A 13 25.43 57.92 3.28
CA PRO A 13 25.01 59.01 2.38
C PRO A 13 24.57 58.56 0.98
N MET A 14 23.33 58.92 0.66
CA MET A 14 22.94 59.75 -0.47
C MET A 14 23.82 59.73 -1.74
N TRP A 15 23.48 58.83 -2.67
CA TRP A 15 23.53 59.10 -4.12
C TRP A 15 22.30 58.41 -4.75
N ARG A 16 21.21 59.15 -4.93
CA ARG A 16 20.80 59.77 -6.19
C ARG A 16 20.73 58.80 -7.38
N SER A 17 19.47 58.46 -7.68
CA SER A 17 18.90 58.25 -9.02
C SER A 17 19.20 56.88 -9.66
N VAL A 18 18.35 56.20 -10.45
CA VAL A 18 17.25 56.59 -11.35
C VAL A 18 16.27 55.40 -11.41
N ALA A 19 14.98 55.71 -11.53
CA ALA A 19 13.91 54.75 -11.82
C ALA A 19 14.07 54.12 -13.21
N MET A 20 13.90 52.80 -13.31
CA MET A 20 13.31 52.16 -14.48
C MET A 20 12.46 50.97 -14.00
N ILE A 21 11.15 51.23 -13.84
CA ILE A 21 10.14 50.19 -13.75
C ILE A 21 9.95 49.65 -15.17
N LEU A 22 10.57 48.52 -15.46
CA LEU A 22 10.19 47.64 -16.56
C LEU A 22 9.16 46.66 -16.01
N MET A 23 7.88 46.97 -16.20
CA MET A 23 6.79 46.00 -16.06
C MET A 23 6.95 44.96 -17.17
N ALA A 24 7.75 43.93 -16.90
CA ALA A 24 7.66 42.68 -17.65
C ALA A 24 6.35 42.02 -17.23
N ALA A 25 5.35 42.08 -18.11
CA ALA A 25 4.18 41.23 -17.99
C ALA A 25 4.65 39.78 -18.06
N SER A 26 4.78 39.14 -16.90
CA SER A 26 4.96 37.69 -16.79
C SER A 26 3.70 37.04 -17.35
N ILE A 27 3.72 36.69 -18.63
CA ILE A 27 2.82 35.67 -19.16
C ILE A 27 3.28 34.38 -18.50
N SER A 28 2.69 34.06 -17.34
CA SER A 28 2.75 32.71 -16.80
C SER A 28 2.03 31.82 -17.79
N THR A 29 2.77 31.23 -18.72
CA THR A 29 2.33 30.01 -19.38
C THR A 29 2.15 29.00 -18.26
N VAL A 30 0.90 28.72 -17.90
CA VAL A 30 0.54 27.45 -17.26
C VAL A 30 1.00 26.40 -18.26
N ALA A 31 2.22 25.90 -18.08
CA ALA A 31 2.58 24.63 -18.67
C ALA A 31 1.63 23.65 -18.00
N ASP A 32 0.70 23.10 -18.78
CA ASP A 32 0.08 21.84 -18.42
C ASP A 32 1.25 20.90 -18.09
N ALA A 33 1.45 20.66 -16.80
CA ALA A 33 2.37 19.64 -16.33
C ALA A 33 1.73 18.33 -16.78
N GLN A 34 2.06 17.93 -18.01
CA GLN A 34 1.74 16.60 -18.52
C GLN A 34 2.38 15.65 -17.51
N GLU A 35 1.57 14.91 -16.75
CA GLU A 35 2.08 13.93 -15.78
C GLU A 35 2.96 12.95 -16.53
N THR A 36 4.27 13.17 -16.48
CA THR A 36 5.25 12.25 -17.04
C THR A 36 5.53 11.19 -16.00
N CYS A 37 4.96 10.01 -16.19
CA CYS A 37 5.36 8.82 -15.46
C CYS A 37 6.70 8.29 -16.01
N THR A 38 7.43 7.62 -15.14
CA THR A 38 8.73 7.02 -15.40
C THR A 38 8.67 5.52 -15.17
N ARG A 39 9.66 4.79 -15.69
CA ARG A 39 9.82 3.37 -15.37
C ARG A 39 9.96 3.12 -13.86
N ALA A 40 10.60 4.04 -13.13
CA ALA A 40 10.75 3.94 -11.68
C ALA A 40 9.39 3.99 -10.97
N ASP A 41 8.40 4.68 -11.52
CA ASP A 41 7.04 4.71 -10.95
C ASP A 41 6.34 3.35 -11.09
N PHE A 42 6.57 2.61 -12.18
CA PHE A 42 6.07 1.24 -12.32
C PHE A 42 6.71 0.31 -11.29
N GLU A 43 8.04 0.37 -11.16
CA GLU A 43 8.81 -0.45 -10.20
C GLU A 43 8.35 -0.15 -8.76
N ALA A 44 8.17 1.13 -8.41
CA ALA A 44 7.68 1.54 -7.10
C ALA A 44 6.27 1.00 -6.79
N VAL A 45 5.36 0.96 -7.76
CA VAL A 45 4.01 0.40 -7.57
C VAL A 45 4.07 -1.10 -7.27
N VAL A 46 4.90 -1.84 -7.99
CA VAL A 46 5.10 -3.28 -7.75
C VAL A 46 5.71 -3.51 -6.37
N ASP A 47 6.77 -2.78 -6.01
CA ASP A 47 7.47 -2.90 -4.73
C ASP A 47 6.56 -2.58 -3.55
N ASN A 48 5.75 -1.52 -3.66
CA ASN A 48 4.80 -1.14 -2.62
C ASN A 48 3.75 -2.22 -2.37
N ALA A 49 3.21 -2.83 -3.43
CA ALA A 49 2.25 -3.92 -3.30
C ALA A 49 2.88 -5.19 -2.71
N ALA A 50 4.10 -5.53 -3.14
CA ALA A 50 4.85 -6.65 -2.58
C ALA A 50 5.13 -6.45 -1.08
N ALA A 51 5.56 -5.25 -0.69
CA ALA A 51 5.76 -4.88 0.71
C ALA A 51 4.46 -5.00 1.52
N ALA A 52 3.34 -4.48 1.01
CA ALA A 52 2.04 -4.58 1.67
C ALA A 52 1.57 -6.04 1.85
N LEU A 53 1.74 -6.90 0.84
CA LEU A 53 1.42 -8.32 0.93
C LEU A 53 2.31 -9.06 1.93
N ASN A 54 3.60 -8.74 1.97
CA ASN A 54 4.54 -9.32 2.92
C ASN A 54 4.22 -8.90 4.36
N GLU A 55 3.94 -7.63 4.60
CA GLU A 55 3.52 -7.11 5.91
C GLU A 55 2.22 -7.80 6.37
N LEU A 56 1.23 -7.89 5.49
CA LEU A 56 -0.04 -8.55 5.76
C LEU A 56 0.16 -10.00 6.19
N ASN A 57 1.01 -10.74 5.48
CA ASN A 57 1.34 -12.12 5.82
C ASN A 57 2.12 -12.24 7.12
N ALA A 58 3.13 -11.38 7.34
CA ALA A 58 3.96 -11.38 8.54
C ALA A 58 3.14 -11.08 9.79
N LYS A 59 2.15 -10.19 9.68
CA LYS A 59 1.22 -9.86 10.75
C LYS A 59 0.22 -10.98 11.03
N HIS A 60 -0.47 -11.47 9.99
CA HIS A 60 -1.66 -12.29 10.17
C HIS A 60 -1.38 -13.78 10.36
N LYS A 61 -0.35 -14.35 9.70
CA LYS A 61 -0.01 -15.78 9.83
C LYS A 61 0.23 -16.21 11.29
N PRO A 62 1.13 -15.57 12.07
CA PRO A 62 1.38 -16.00 13.45
C PRO A 62 0.14 -15.83 14.34
N GLN A 63 -0.62 -14.74 14.16
CA GLN A 63 -1.85 -14.51 14.92
C GLN A 63 -2.91 -15.57 14.62
N PHE A 64 -3.07 -15.96 13.35
CA PHE A 64 -4.03 -16.98 12.95
C PHE A 64 -3.62 -18.38 13.43
N GLN A 65 -2.32 -18.70 13.40
CA GLN A 65 -1.79 -19.93 14.00
C GLN A 65 -2.09 -20.02 15.49
N GLU A 66 -1.97 -18.91 16.21
CA GLU A 66 -2.31 -18.83 17.62
C GLU A 66 -3.80 -19.07 17.87
N TYR A 67 -4.69 -18.53 17.04
CA TYR A 67 -6.14 -18.81 17.14
C TYR A 67 -6.48 -20.27 16.85
N LEU A 68 -5.78 -20.91 15.90
CA LEU A 68 -5.93 -22.35 15.67
C LEU A 68 -5.48 -23.18 16.89
N ARG A 69 -4.39 -22.78 17.57
CA ARG A 69 -3.95 -23.40 18.82
C ARG A 69 -5.00 -23.27 19.92
N GLN A 70 -5.55 -22.08 20.11
CA GLN A 70 -6.62 -21.84 21.08
C GLN A 70 -7.87 -22.67 20.77
N LEU A 71 -8.25 -22.78 19.50
CA LEU A 71 -9.41 -23.58 19.09
C LEU A 71 -9.18 -25.06 19.34
N LYS A 72 -7.96 -25.56 19.09
CA LYS A 72 -7.58 -26.94 19.42
C LYS A 72 -7.73 -27.22 20.93
N GLU A 73 -7.17 -26.34 21.76
CA GLU A 73 -7.21 -26.47 23.23
C GLU A 73 -8.63 -26.43 23.76
N LYS A 74 -9.43 -25.47 23.29
CA LYS A 74 -10.84 -25.32 23.65
C LYS A 74 -11.65 -26.60 23.41
N ASN A 75 -11.43 -27.27 22.29
CA ASN A 75 -12.18 -28.47 21.91
C ASN A 75 -11.52 -29.78 22.36
N GLY A 76 -10.38 -29.72 23.07
CA GLY A 76 -9.65 -30.92 23.51
C GLY A 76 -9.18 -31.81 22.36
N TRP A 77 -8.96 -31.26 21.17
CA TRP A 77 -8.59 -32.05 19.99
C TRP A 77 -7.15 -32.58 20.09
N ASP A 78 -6.97 -33.85 19.71
CA ASP A 78 -5.66 -34.40 19.39
C ASP A 78 -5.13 -33.84 18.05
N HIS A 79 -3.95 -34.31 17.62
CA HIS A 79 -3.35 -33.83 16.38
C HIS A 79 -4.18 -34.20 15.14
N ASP A 80 -4.61 -35.45 15.03
CA ASP A 80 -5.31 -35.93 13.82
C ASP A 80 -6.68 -35.29 13.67
N THR A 81 -7.41 -35.15 14.79
CA THR A 81 -8.68 -34.42 14.83
C THR A 81 -8.46 -32.96 14.48
N PHE A 82 -7.43 -32.30 15.04
CA PHE A 82 -7.10 -30.92 14.67
C PHE A 82 -6.86 -30.76 13.17
N MET A 83 -6.07 -31.65 12.54
CA MET A 83 -5.78 -31.54 11.11
C MET A 83 -7.04 -31.65 10.23
N ARG A 84 -8.05 -32.40 10.67
CA ARG A 84 -9.36 -32.51 9.99
C ARG A 84 -10.26 -31.31 10.28
N GLU A 85 -10.46 -30.99 11.56
CA GLU A 85 -11.43 -29.98 12.00
C GLU A 85 -10.93 -28.53 11.79
N ALA A 86 -9.63 -28.30 11.69
CA ALA A 86 -9.07 -26.98 11.38
C ALA A 86 -9.21 -26.61 9.89
N LEU A 87 -9.35 -27.60 9.01
CA LEU A 87 -9.33 -27.41 7.57
C LEU A 87 -10.37 -26.39 7.06
N PRO A 88 -11.64 -26.41 7.52
CA PRO A 88 -12.63 -25.43 7.07
C PRO A 88 -12.22 -23.99 7.36
N TYR A 89 -11.39 -23.71 8.38
CA TYR A 89 -10.99 -22.35 8.73
C TYR A 89 -9.98 -21.74 7.75
N VAL A 90 -9.34 -22.56 6.90
CA VAL A 90 -8.39 -22.13 5.87
C VAL A 90 -8.80 -22.55 4.46
N ARG A 91 -9.86 -23.36 4.33
CA ARG A 91 -10.37 -23.85 3.05
C ARG A 91 -11.89 -24.01 3.10
N ASP A 92 -12.57 -23.15 2.35
CA ASP A 92 -13.99 -23.26 2.02
C ASP A 92 -14.26 -22.59 0.66
N GLU A 93 -15.53 -22.55 0.24
CA GLU A 93 -15.93 -21.94 -1.02
C GLU A 93 -15.60 -20.43 -1.09
N GLN A 94 -15.75 -19.69 0.00
CA GLN A 94 -15.46 -18.25 0.01
C GLN A 94 -13.96 -17.99 -0.07
N ILE A 95 -13.15 -18.78 0.63
CA ILE A 95 -11.69 -18.76 0.53
C ILE A 95 -11.24 -19.15 -0.88
N ALA A 96 -11.91 -20.11 -1.51
CA ALA A 96 -11.64 -20.48 -2.91
C ALA A 96 -11.93 -19.30 -3.87
N LYS A 97 -13.01 -18.54 -3.66
CA LYS A 97 -13.30 -17.32 -4.43
C LYS A 97 -12.19 -16.27 -4.27
N TYR A 98 -11.74 -15.99 -3.06
CA TYR A 98 -10.61 -15.06 -2.85
C TYR A 98 -9.31 -15.55 -3.51
N ASN A 99 -9.06 -16.87 -3.51
CA ASN A 99 -7.91 -17.44 -4.20
C ASN A 99 -8.01 -17.26 -5.72
N GLN A 100 -9.21 -17.45 -6.29
CA GLN A 100 -9.45 -17.23 -7.70
C GLN A 100 -9.27 -15.75 -8.07
N GLU A 101 -9.89 -14.84 -7.32
CA GLU A 101 -9.73 -13.40 -7.54
C GLU A 101 -8.26 -12.96 -7.45
N THR A 102 -7.51 -13.53 -6.49
CA THR A 102 -6.06 -13.32 -6.38
C THR A 102 -5.33 -13.78 -7.65
N ALA A 103 -5.65 -14.96 -8.17
CA ALA A 103 -5.07 -15.47 -9.41
C ALA A 103 -5.42 -14.58 -10.62
N ASP A 104 -6.65 -14.07 -10.68
CA ASP A 104 -7.11 -13.19 -11.74
C ASP A 104 -6.36 -11.84 -11.72
N TYR A 105 -6.16 -11.25 -10.53
CA TYR A 105 -5.34 -10.04 -10.39
C TYR A 105 -3.89 -10.29 -10.79
N LEU A 106 -3.28 -11.40 -10.38
CA LEU A 106 -1.92 -11.75 -10.77
C LEU A 106 -1.79 -11.93 -12.29
N ALA A 107 -2.76 -12.58 -12.93
CA ALA A 107 -2.80 -12.72 -14.39
C ALA A 107 -2.93 -11.35 -15.09
N ARG A 108 -3.81 -10.47 -14.59
CA ARG A 108 -3.94 -9.09 -15.10
C ARG A 108 -2.63 -8.31 -14.95
N ILE A 109 -2.00 -8.35 -13.78
CA ILE A 109 -0.71 -7.70 -13.53
C ILE A 109 0.37 -8.20 -14.49
N SER A 110 0.45 -9.51 -14.72
CA SER A 110 1.40 -10.09 -15.68
C SER A 110 1.18 -9.55 -17.10
N SER A 111 -0.08 -9.56 -17.56
CA SER A 111 -0.45 -9.04 -18.89
C SER A 111 -0.10 -7.56 -19.04
N LEU A 112 -0.38 -6.73 -18.02
CA LEU A 112 -0.05 -5.31 -18.03
C LEU A 112 1.47 -5.08 -18.02
N GLY A 113 2.22 -5.90 -17.28
CA GLY A 113 3.69 -5.85 -17.25
C GLY A 113 4.31 -6.20 -18.61
N GLU A 114 3.77 -7.20 -19.31
CA GLU A 114 4.18 -7.55 -20.67
C GLU A 114 3.91 -6.41 -21.64
N GLU A 115 2.70 -5.84 -21.64
CA GLU A 115 2.35 -4.68 -22.47
C GLU A 115 3.32 -3.51 -22.24
N GLY A 116 3.57 -3.16 -20.97
CA GLY A 116 4.47 -2.07 -20.59
C GLY A 116 5.92 -2.30 -20.97
N SER A 117 6.37 -3.56 -20.96
CA SER A 117 7.74 -3.92 -21.36
C SER A 117 8.01 -3.74 -22.86
N THR A 118 6.96 -3.77 -23.68
CA THR A 118 7.05 -3.59 -25.14
C THR A 118 6.88 -2.15 -25.59
N ALA A 119 6.47 -1.25 -24.69
CA ALA A 119 6.23 0.14 -25.01
C ALA A 119 7.54 0.93 -25.24
N VAL A 120 7.60 1.71 -26.32
CA VAL A 120 8.77 2.54 -26.67
C VAL A 120 8.97 3.69 -25.67
N LYS A 121 7.90 4.11 -24.99
CA LYS A 121 7.90 5.14 -23.95
C LYS A 121 6.96 4.71 -22.81
N PRO A 122 7.20 5.17 -21.56
CA PRO A 122 6.26 4.93 -20.46
C PRO A 122 4.84 5.40 -20.81
N ASP A 123 3.85 4.54 -20.58
CA ASP A 123 2.43 4.84 -20.73
C ASP A 123 1.80 5.03 -19.35
N CYS A 124 1.43 6.26 -19.01
CA CYS A 124 0.92 6.59 -17.68
C CYS A 124 -0.49 6.04 -17.45
N LYS A 125 -1.26 5.82 -18.52
CA LYS A 125 -2.54 5.14 -18.42
C LYS A 125 -2.36 3.67 -18.05
N LEU A 126 -1.32 3.03 -18.60
CA LEU A 126 -0.95 1.66 -18.22
C LEU A 126 -0.47 1.61 -16.77
N LEU A 127 0.34 2.58 -16.33
CA LEU A 127 0.75 2.69 -14.93
C LEU A 127 -0.46 2.73 -13.98
N ASP A 128 -1.49 3.50 -14.31
CA ASP A 128 -2.69 3.58 -13.48
C ASP A 128 -3.46 2.26 -13.42
N GLN A 129 -3.47 1.48 -14.51
CA GLN A 129 -4.04 0.14 -14.51
C GLN A 129 -3.24 -0.84 -13.65
N VAL A 130 -1.91 -0.73 -13.66
CA VAL A 130 -1.03 -1.52 -12.79
C VAL A 130 -1.28 -1.18 -11.32
N LYS A 131 -1.39 0.12 -10.99
CA LYS A 131 -1.75 0.58 -9.63
C LYS A 131 -3.08 -0.02 -9.19
N GLU A 132 -4.13 0.12 -10.00
CA GLU A 132 -5.47 -0.41 -9.69
C GLU A 132 -5.43 -1.93 -9.45
N ALA A 133 -4.76 -2.68 -10.32
CA ALA A 133 -4.67 -4.14 -10.20
C ALA A 133 -3.89 -4.57 -8.94
N MET A 134 -2.80 -3.86 -8.60
CA MET A 134 -2.02 -4.11 -7.39
C MET A 134 -2.79 -3.78 -6.11
N GLU A 135 -3.50 -2.66 -6.08
CA GLU A 135 -4.37 -2.28 -4.97
C GLU A 135 -5.49 -3.31 -4.78
N GLY A 136 -6.11 -3.76 -5.88
CA GLY A 136 -7.11 -4.81 -5.89
C GLY A 136 -6.60 -6.13 -5.31
N LEU A 137 -5.39 -6.56 -5.72
CA LEU A 137 -4.73 -7.74 -5.16
C LEU A 137 -4.54 -7.64 -3.64
N VAL A 138 -4.01 -6.52 -3.15
CA VAL A 138 -3.83 -6.29 -1.71
C VAL A 138 -5.17 -6.28 -0.97
N ALA A 139 -6.21 -5.68 -1.56
CA ALA A 139 -7.55 -5.62 -0.99
C ALA A 139 -8.19 -7.00 -0.84
N VAL A 140 -8.12 -7.86 -1.87
CA VAL A 140 -8.62 -9.25 -1.82
C VAL A 140 -7.91 -10.04 -0.73
N GLN A 141 -6.58 -9.91 -0.63
CA GLN A 141 -5.82 -10.62 0.39
C GLN A 141 -6.17 -10.15 1.81
N ARG A 142 -6.43 -8.85 2.00
CA ARG A 142 -6.93 -8.31 3.27
C ARG A 142 -8.32 -8.84 3.60
N ALA A 143 -9.24 -8.86 2.63
CA ALA A 143 -10.59 -9.38 2.80
C ALA A 143 -10.58 -10.86 3.18
N LYS A 144 -9.73 -11.66 2.53
CA LYS A 144 -9.53 -13.08 2.87
C LYS A 144 -9.06 -13.27 4.31
N TRP A 145 -8.07 -12.50 4.76
CA TRP A 145 -7.61 -12.56 6.15
C TRP A 145 -8.71 -12.20 7.14
N ASN A 146 -9.44 -11.11 6.89
CA ASN A 146 -10.56 -10.70 7.74
C ASN A 146 -11.62 -11.80 7.84
N TYR A 147 -12.00 -12.40 6.70
CA TYR A 147 -12.93 -13.51 6.66
C TYR A 147 -12.47 -14.70 7.51
N MET A 148 -11.21 -15.11 7.38
CA MET A 148 -10.65 -16.21 8.16
C MET A 148 -10.65 -15.88 9.67
N PHE A 149 -10.25 -14.66 10.06
CA PHE A 149 -10.25 -14.22 11.46
C PHE A 149 -11.66 -14.17 12.05
N GLU A 150 -12.63 -13.65 11.33
CA GLU A 150 -14.01 -13.65 11.77
C GLU A 150 -14.55 -15.06 11.96
N LYS A 151 -14.21 -15.98 11.04
CA LYS A 151 -14.66 -17.38 11.10
C LYS A 151 -14.13 -18.07 12.34
N ILE A 152 -12.82 -17.99 12.59
CA ILE A 152 -12.22 -18.63 13.77
C ILE A 152 -12.59 -17.89 15.07
N GLY A 153 -12.73 -16.57 15.04
CA GLY A 153 -13.19 -15.78 16.18
C GLY A 153 -14.60 -16.16 16.63
N ARG A 154 -15.53 -16.37 15.68
CA ARG A 154 -16.87 -16.90 15.98
C ARG A 154 -16.80 -18.29 16.62
N ALA A 155 -15.97 -19.18 16.08
CA ALA A 155 -15.80 -20.52 16.65
C ALA A 155 -15.19 -20.49 18.06
N LEU A 156 -14.27 -19.57 18.34
CA LEU A 156 -13.71 -19.36 19.67
C LEU A 156 -14.73 -18.79 20.66
N ALA A 157 -15.67 -17.97 20.21
CA ALA A 157 -16.71 -17.37 21.06
C ALA A 157 -17.90 -18.29 21.39
N GLN A 158 -18.12 -19.38 20.63
CA GLN A 158 -19.20 -20.36 20.90
C GLN A 158 -18.89 -21.21 22.15
N GLU A 159 -19.86 -21.92 22.74
CA GLU A 159 -19.52 -22.92 23.75
C GLU A 159 -18.89 -24.17 23.08
N PRO A 160 -17.98 -24.91 23.76
CA PRO A 160 -17.51 -26.20 23.27
C PRO A 160 -18.70 -27.15 23.05
N GLN A 161 -18.69 -27.89 21.95
CA GLN A 161 -19.69 -28.95 21.69
C GLN A 161 -19.34 -30.24 22.41
#